data_AF-A0A6B1KSY9-F1
#
_entry.id   AF-A0A6B1KSY9-F1
#
_cell.length_a   1.000
_cell.length_b   1.000
_cell.length_c   1.000
_cell.angle_alpha   90.00
_cell.angle_beta   90.00
_cell.angle_gamma   90.00
#
_symmetry.space_group_name_H-M   'P 1'
#
loop_
_entity.id
_entity.type
_entity.pdbx_description
1 polymer ?
#
loop_
_entity_poly.entity_id
_entity_poly.type
_entity_poly.pdbx_seq_one_letter_code
_entity_poly.pdbx_strand_id
1 'polypeptide(L)' 'MSRPSISEVSALIADLADHRKFGVGDYRELMSTKADLLERIAADRPGDTEAAEVAAAARARADELKSTD' A
#
# COMPACT_ATOMS: atom_id res chain seq x y z
N MET A 1 1.81 11.03 11.79
CA MET A 1 1.35 10.70 10.43
C MET A 1 -0.16 10.90 10.38
N SER A 2 -0.71 11.44 9.30
CA SER A 2 -2.16 11.65 9.18
C SER A 2 -2.84 10.39 8.65
N ARG A 3 -4.04 10.12 9.17
CA ARG A 3 -4.93 9.08 8.67
C ARG A 3 -5.17 9.30 7.16
N PRO A 4 -5.00 8.27 6.32
CA PRO A 4 -5.25 8.42 4.90
C PRO A 4 -6.74 8.65 4.64
N SER A 5 -7.02 9.49 3.65
CA SER A 5 -8.38 9.78 3.20
C SER A 5 -8.96 8.64 2.37
N ILE A 6 -10.29 8.55 2.32
CA ILE A 6 -10.99 7.59 1.45
C ILE A 6 -10.62 7.82 -0.02
N SER A 7 -10.37 9.07 -0.41
CA SER A 7 -9.95 9.43 -1.76
C SER A 7 -8.57 8.84 -2.10
N GLU A 8 -7.60 8.90 -1.18
CA GLU A 8 -6.27 8.26 -1.38
C GLU A 8 -6.39 6.74 -1.51
N VAL A 9 -7.22 6.09 -0.68
CA VAL A 9 -7.47 4.65 -0.78
C VAL A 9 -8.11 4.30 -2.13
N SER A 10 -9.11 5.08 -2.55
CA SER A 10 -9.82 4.86 -3.81
C SER A 10 -8.92 5.06 -5.02
N ALA A 11 -8.05 6.08 -4.99
CA ALA A 11 -7.08 6.34 -6.04
C ALA A 11 -6.12 5.15 -6.21
N LEU A 12 -5.54 4.64 -5.11
CA LEU A 12 -4.68 3.47 -5.15
C LEU A 12 -5.39 2.24 -5.73
N ILE A 13 -6.67 2.00 -5.37
CA ILE A 13 -7.44 0.89 -5.92
C ILE A 13 -7.65 1.05 -7.43
N ALA A 14 -7.94 2.27 -7.89
CA ALA A 14 -8.07 2.57 -9.32
C ALA A 14 -6.75 2.33 -10.06
N ASP A 15 -5.63 2.82 -9.53
CA ASP A 15 -4.31 2.62 -10.13
C ASP A 15 -3.93 1.14 -10.19
N LEU A 16 -4.25 0.35 -9.17
CA LEU A 16 -4.06 -1.11 -9.18
C LEU A 16 -4.95 -1.82 -10.21
N ALA A 17 -6.19 -1.35 -10.38
CA ALA A 17 -7.11 -1.88 -11.38
C ALA A 17 -6.63 -1.57 -12.80
N ASP A 18 -6.15 -0.34 -13.03
CA ASP A 18 -5.60 0.09 -14.31
C ASP A 18 -4.30 -0.64 -14.63
N HIS A 19 -3.41 -0.81 -13.65
CA HIS A 19 -2.22 -1.64 -13.82
C HIS A 19 -2.58 -3.08 -14.21
N ARG A 20 -3.54 -3.70 -13.51
CA ARG A 20 -3.98 -5.06 -13.82
C ARG A 20 -4.63 -5.18 -15.20
N LYS A 21 -5.37 -4.17 -15.64
CA LYS A 21 -6.15 -4.21 -16.88
C LYS A 21 -5.34 -3.81 -18.11
N PHE A 22 -4.45 -2.86 -17.96
CA PHE A 22 -3.75 -2.20 -19.06
C PHE A 22 -2.22 -2.30 -18.96
N GLY A 23 -1.67 -2.81 -17.86
CA GLY A 23 -0.22 -2.86 -17.62
C GLY A 23 0.42 -1.50 -17.42
N VAL A 24 -0.37 -0.50 -17.02
CA VAL A 24 0.06 0.90 -16.90
C VAL A 24 0.55 1.19 -15.48
N GLY A 25 1.58 2.02 -15.36
CA GLY A 25 2.19 2.38 -14.07
C GLY A 25 3.22 1.37 -13.57
N ASP A 26 4.08 1.80 -12.64
CA ASP A 26 5.08 0.95 -12.02
C ASP A 26 4.48 0.18 -10.84
N TYR A 27 4.41 -1.15 -10.99
CA TYR A 27 3.94 -2.05 -9.94
C TYR A 27 4.71 -1.88 -8.62
N ARG A 28 6.02 -1.57 -8.69
CA ARG A 28 6.86 -1.36 -7.51
C ARG A 28 6.44 -0.10 -6.76
N GLU A 29 6.20 1.01 -7.46
CA GLU A 29 5.68 2.24 -6.86
C GLU A 29 4.27 2.04 -6.28
N LEU A 30 3.40 1.30 -6.96
CA LEU A 30 2.07 0.97 -6.46
C LEU A 30 2.11 0.14 -5.16
N MET A 31 3.01 -0.84 -5.08
CA MET A 31 3.18 -1.63 -3.86
C MET A 31 3.82 -0.82 -2.72
N SER A 32 4.76 0.08 -3.02
CA SER A 32 5.31 1.01 -2.02
C SER A 32 4.21 1.92 -1.47
N THR A 33 3.42 2.53 -2.35
CA THR A 33 2.30 3.40 -1.99
C THR A 33 1.26 2.66 -1.14
N LYS A 34 0.96 1.40 -1.49
CA LYS A 34 0.09 0.53 -0.70
C LYS A 34 0.62 0.29 0.71
N ALA A 35 1.92 0.02 0.86
CA ALA A 35 2.53 -0.20 2.17
C ALA A 35 2.42 1.07 3.03
N ASP A 36 2.79 2.23 2.49
CA ASP A 36 2.73 3.51 3.20
C ASP A 36 1.29 3.86 3.64
N LEU A 37 0.30 3.50 2.83
CA LEU A 37 -1.11 3.73 3.16
C LEU A 37 -1.57 2.83 4.31
N LEU A 38 -1.20 1.56 4.29
CA LEU A 38 -1.52 0.60 5.36
C LEU A 38 -0.80 0.93 6.67
N GLU A 39 0.47 1.37 6.62
CA GLU A 39 1.20 1.82 7.80
C GLU A 39 0.53 3.02 8.47
N ARG A 40 0.03 3.98 7.69
CA ARG A 40 -0.73 5.11 8.23
C ARG A 40 -2.07 4.69 8.83
N ILE A 41 -2.74 3.67 8.28
CA ILE A 41 -3.97 3.10 8.86
C ILE A 41 -3.66 2.41 10.19
N ALA A 42 -2.59 1.61 10.26
CA ALA A 42 -2.17 0.94 11.48
C ALA A 42 -1.76 1.96 12.57
N ALA A 43 -1.04 3.02 12.19
CA ALA A 43 -0.67 4.09 13.11
C ALA A 43 -1.87 4.87 13.68
N ASP A 44 -2.96 4.99 12.92
CA ASP A 44 -4.22 5.59 13.38
C ASP A 44 -4.98 4.69 14.36
N ARG A 45 -4.71 3.38 14.35
CA ARG A 45 -5.34 2.38 15.23
C ARG A 45 -4.29 1.55 15.98
N PRO A 46 -3.63 2.12 17.01
CA PRO A 46 -2.53 1.45 17.73
C PRO A 46 -2.93 0.19 18.53
N GLY A 47 -4.21 -0.19 18.56
CA GLY A 47 -4.69 -1.46 19.13
C GLY A 47 -5.14 -2.50 18.08
N ASP A 48 -5.06 -2.17 16.80
CA ASP A 48 -5.46 -3.03 15.69
C ASP A 48 -4.24 -3.83 15.21
N THR A 49 -3.99 -4.96 15.86
CA THR A 49 -2.85 -5.85 15.54
C THR A 49 -2.94 -6.38 14.11
N GLU A 50 -4.15 -6.64 13.62
CA GLU A 50 -4.37 -7.08 12.24
C GLU A 50 -3.93 -6.00 11.24
N ALA A 51 -4.29 -4.73 11.48
CA ALA A 51 -3.84 -3.63 10.64
C ALA A 51 -2.31 -3.50 10.63
N ALA A 52 -1.65 -3.68 11.78
CA ALA A 52 -0.20 -3.64 11.89
C ALA A 52 0.48 -4.80 11.13
N GLU A 53 -0.05 -6.02 11.24
CA GLU A 53 0.47 -7.19 10.51
C GLU A 53 0.28 -7.04 9.00
N VAL A 54 -0.88 -6.55 8.56
CA VAL A 54 -1.17 -6.31 7.14
C VAL A 54 -0.26 -5.22 6.57
N ALA A 55 0.03 -4.16 7.34
CA ALA A 55 0.98 -3.13 6.95
C ALA A 55 2.41 -3.68 6.81
N ALA A 56 2.88 -4.45 7.80
CA ALA A 56 4.20 -5.07 7.77
C ALA A 56 4.35 -6.04 6.58
N ALA A 57 3.34 -6.87 6.32
CA ALA A 57 3.34 -7.77 5.17
C ALA A 57 3.37 -6.99 3.84
N ALA A 58 2.63 -5.88 3.73
CA ALA A 58 2.66 -5.04 2.54
C ALA A 58 4.04 -4.39 2.33
N ARG A 59 4.70 -3.95 3.40
CA ARG A 59 6.04 -3.36 3.33
C ARG A 59 7.08 -4.37 2.91
N ALA A 60 7.04 -5.58 3.47
CA ALA A 60 7.91 -6.68 3.06
C ALA A 60 7.77 -7.00 1.56
N ARG A 61 6.54 -7.06 1.04
CA ARG A 61 6.29 -7.26 -0.40
C ARG A 61 6.86 -6.13 -1.26
N ALA A 62 6.70 -4.88 -0.83
CA ALA A 62 7.27 -3.74 -1.55
C ALA A 62 8.81 -3.79 -1.59
N ASP A 63 9.45 -4.22 -0.50
CA ASP A 63 10.90 -4.33 -0.42
C ASP A 63 11.46 -5.54 -1.20
N GLU A 64 10.74 -6.67 -1.22
CA GLU A 64 11.05 -7.82 -2.10
C GLU A 64 11.07 -7.39 -3.58
N LEU A 65 10.08 -6.60 -4.00
CA LEU A 65 9.98 -6.09 -5.35
C LEU A 65 11.08 -5.08 -5.70
N LYS A 66 11.53 -4.26 -4.74
CA LYS A 66 12.68 -3.35 -4.95
C LYS A 66 14.00 -4.11 -5.04
N SER A 67 14.13 -5.23 -4.33
CA SER A 67 15.37 -6.02 -4.28
C SER A 67 15.58 -6.93 -5.50
N THR A 68 14.58 -7.06 -6.38
CA THR A 68 14.63 -7.87 -7.60
C THR A 68 15.02 -7.07 -8.86
N ASP A 69 15.70 -5.93 -8.70
CA ASP A 69 16.39 -5.21 -9.81
C ASP A 69 17.86 -5.62 -9.91
#